data_AF-A0A438FJ07-F1
#
_entry.id   AF-A0A438FJ07-F1
#
_cell.length_a   1.000
_cell.length_b   1.000
_cell.length_c   1.000
_cell.angle_alpha   90.00
_cell.angle_beta   90.00
_cell.angle_gamma   90.00
#
_symmetry.space_group_name_H-M   'P 1'
#
loop_
_entity.id
_entity.type
_entity.pdbx_description
1 polymer ?
#
loop_
_entity_poly.entity_id
_entity_poly.type
_entity_poly.pdbx_seq_one_letter_code
_entity_poly.pdbx_strand_id
1 'polypeptide(L)'
;MGVVSFAQESESPVAPGRLFKALILDSHNLCPKLMPQWIKSIDIIQGDGGVGTIKQTNFTRDEFMDDGEGGSICRMLSEYETVGDVVFRDEDIEEGKEKATELFKPVEAFLLANLDAYA
;
A
#
# COMPACT_ATOMS: atom_id res chain seq x y z
N MET A 1 21.61 -6.21 -16.57
CA MET A 1 20.33 -5.74 -16.02
C MET A 1 19.59 -6.96 -15.50
N GLY A 2 19.43 -7.09 -14.19
CA GLY A 2 18.66 -8.16 -13.58
C GLY A 2 17.33 -7.59 -13.09
N VAL A 3 16.20 -8.14 -13.53
CA VAL A 3 14.90 -7.84 -12.96
C VAL A 3 14.63 -8.89 -11.89
N VAL A 4 14.38 -8.47 -10.66
CA VAL A 4 13.95 -9.35 -9.58
C VAL A 4 12.45 -9.20 -9.40
N SER A 5 11.70 -10.29 -9.51
CA SER A 5 10.23 -10.30 -9.39
C SER A 5 9.79 -11.26 -8.31
N PHE A 6 8.91 -10.80 -7.42
CA PHE A 6 8.28 -11.61 -6.39
C PHE A 6 6.76 -11.53 -6.53
N ALA A 7 6.08 -12.67 -6.39
CA ALA A 7 4.63 -12.74 -6.33
C ALA A 7 4.21 -13.16 -4.92
N GLN A 8 3.22 -12.47 -4.37
CA GLN A 8 2.55 -12.84 -3.13
C GLN A 8 1.07 -13.02 -3.45
N GLU A 9 0.56 -14.22 -3.16
CA GLU A 9 -0.85 -14.55 -3.29
C GLU A 9 -1.44 -14.65 -1.87
N SER A 10 -2.61 -14.05 -1.69
CA SER A 10 -3.38 -14.13 -0.44
C SER A 10 -4.83 -14.41 -0.80
N GLU A 11 -5.40 -15.46 -0.21
CA GLU A 11 -6.80 -15.79 -0.39
C GLU A 11 -7.67 -14.91 0.51
N SER A 12 -8.79 -14.44 -0.01
CA SER A 12 -9.77 -13.66 0.75
C SER A 12 -11.18 -14.18 0.51
N PRO A 13 -12.01 -14.32 1.56
CA PRO A 13 -13.43 -14.62 1.42
C PRO A 13 -14.25 -13.46 0.84
N VAL A 14 -13.66 -12.27 0.66
CA VAL A 14 -14.33 -11.09 0.11
C VAL A 14 -14.30 -11.14 -1.42
N ALA A 15 -15.44 -10.84 -2.05
CA ALA A 15 -15.55 -10.81 -3.51
C ALA A 15 -14.52 -9.85 -4.15
N PRO A 16 -13.84 -10.24 -5.25
CA PRO A 16 -12.76 -9.45 -5.86
C PRO A 16 -13.17 -8.02 -6.22
N GLY A 17 -14.40 -7.81 -6.70
CA GLY A 17 -14.90 -6.47 -7.05
C GLY A 17 -15.00 -5.52 -5.85
N ARG A 18 -15.33 -6.06 -4.67
CA ARG A 18 -15.41 -5.28 -3.41
C ARG A 18 -14.02 -4.89 -2.94
N LEU A 19 -13.08 -5.85 -2.98
CA LEU A 19 -11.66 -5.60 -2.67
C LEU A 19 -11.07 -4.56 -3.61
N PHE A 20 -11.30 -4.68 -4.92
CA PHE A 20 -10.76 -3.72 -5.89
C PHE A 20 -11.31 -2.31 -5.67
N LYS A 21 -12.61 -2.16 -5.43
CA LYS A 21 -13.21 -0.86 -5.11
C LYS A 21 -12.61 -0.26 -3.82
N ALA A 22 -12.45 -1.07 -2.77
CA ALA A 22 -11.96 -0.62 -1.47
C ALA A 22 -10.45 -0.30 -1.46
N LEU A 23 -9.63 -1.19 -2.04
CA LEU A 23 -8.16 -1.12 -1.99
C LEU A 23 -7.54 -0.28 -3.09
N ILE A 24 -8.20 -0.12 -4.24
CA ILE A 24 -7.60 0.54 -5.40
C ILE A 24 -8.34 1.85 -5.71
N LEU A 25 -9.66 1.79 -5.91
CA LEU A 25 -10.43 2.96 -6.30
C LEU A 25 -10.59 3.94 -5.13
N ASP A 26 -11.09 3.45 -4.00
CA ASP A 26 -11.48 4.25 -2.84
C ASP A 26 -10.47 4.22 -1.68
N SER A 27 -9.26 3.71 -1.94
CA SER A 27 -8.19 3.65 -0.94
C SER A 27 -7.91 4.98 -0.27
N HIS A 28 -8.06 6.06 -1.01
CA HIS A 28 -7.81 7.41 -0.54
C HIS A 28 -8.75 7.88 0.57
N ASN A 29 -9.96 7.31 0.63
CA ASN A 29 -10.92 7.56 1.70
C ASN A 29 -10.89 6.50 2.78
N LEU A 30 -10.66 5.24 2.39
CA LEU A 30 -10.77 4.09 3.29
C LEU A 30 -9.50 3.87 4.11
N CYS A 31 -8.34 3.85 3.47
CA CYS A 31 -7.08 3.48 4.14
C CYS A 31 -6.72 4.45 5.28
N PRO A 32 -6.75 5.79 5.11
CA PRO A 32 -6.46 6.70 6.23
C PRO A 32 -7.39 6.52 7.45
N LYS A 33 -8.60 5.98 7.27
CA LYS A 33 -9.55 5.71 8.35
C LYS A 33 -9.28 4.38 9.06
N LEU A 34 -8.90 3.35 8.32
CA LEU A 34 -8.67 2.01 8.87
C LEU A 34 -7.29 1.86 9.49
N MET A 35 -6.33 2.63 9.01
CA MET A 35 -4.93 2.58 9.43
C MET A 35 -4.33 3.99 9.61
N PRO A 36 -4.94 4.83 10.47
CA PRO A 36 -4.47 6.21 10.71
C PRO A 36 -3.05 6.25 11.30
N GLN A 37 -2.62 5.18 11.96
CA GLN A 37 -1.27 5.04 12.50
C GLN A 37 -0.21 4.96 11.39
N TRP A 38 -0.59 4.50 10.19
CA TRP A 38 0.31 4.26 9.09
C TRP A 38 0.15 5.29 7.97
N ILE A 39 -1.10 5.53 7.59
CA ILE A 39 -1.46 6.43 6.49
C ILE A 39 -2.19 7.64 7.05
N LYS A 40 -1.53 8.79 6.99
CA LYS A 40 -2.11 10.07 7.41
C LYS A 40 -3.15 10.56 6.41
N SER A 41 -2.83 10.53 5.12
CA SER A 41 -3.75 10.91 4.04
C SER A 41 -3.31 10.32 2.72
N ILE A 42 -4.22 10.25 1.75
CA ILE A 42 -3.90 9.97 0.36
C ILE A 42 -4.61 11.02 -0.48
N ASP A 43 -3.84 11.86 -1.15
CA ASP A 43 -4.33 13.01 -1.87
C ASP A 43 -4.21 12.76 -3.38
N ILE A 44 -5.27 13.02 -4.14
CA ILE A 44 -5.19 13.02 -5.61
C ILE A 44 -4.59 14.36 -6.03
N ILE A 45 -3.36 14.33 -6.54
CA ILE A 45 -2.64 15.54 -6.97
C ILE A 45 -2.88 15.85 -8.45
N GLN A 46 -3.26 14.84 -9.25
CA GLN A 46 -3.62 14.99 -10.65
C GLN A 46 -4.59 13.87 -11.06
N GLY A 47 -5.60 14.19 -11.87
CA GLY A 47 -6.61 13.23 -12.35
C GLY A 47 -7.88 13.20 -11.50
N ASP A 48 -8.72 12.21 -11.75
CA ASP A 48 -10.08 12.08 -11.20
C ASP A 48 -10.33 10.76 -10.46
N GLY A 49 -9.29 9.94 -10.27
CA GLY A 49 -9.39 8.58 -9.74
C GLY A 49 -9.37 7.50 -10.82
N GLY A 50 -9.48 7.85 -12.10
CA GLY A 50 -9.37 6.95 -13.25
C GLY A 50 -7.95 6.82 -13.81
N VAL A 51 -7.86 6.38 -15.06
CA VAL A 51 -6.58 6.17 -15.77
C VAL A 51 -5.80 7.48 -15.85
N GLY A 52 -4.51 7.44 -15.50
CA GLY A 52 -3.63 8.62 -15.49
C GLY A 52 -3.70 9.46 -14.21
N THR A 53 -4.45 9.00 -13.18
CA THR A 53 -4.49 9.66 -11.87
C THR A 53 -3.19 9.45 -11.11
N ILE A 54 -2.70 10.51 -10.48
CA ILE A 54 -1.56 10.49 -9.57
C ILE A 54 -2.08 10.71 -8.14
N LYS A 55 -1.86 9.70 -7.30
CA LYS A 55 -2.18 9.72 -5.86
C LYS A 55 -0.88 9.89 -5.06
N GLN A 56 -0.86 10.85 -4.14
CA GLN A 56 0.20 11.04 -3.16
C GLN A 56 -0.25 10.47 -1.82
N THR A 57 0.39 9.38 -1.38
CA THR A 57 0.19 8.83 -0.03
C THR A 57 1.13 9.52 0.94
N ASN A 58 0.58 10.07 2.02
CA ASN A 58 1.33 10.66 3.13
C ASN A 58 1.29 9.68 4.32
N PHE A 59 2.46 9.18 4.69
CA PHE A 59 2.60 8.27 5.83
C PHE A 59 2.79 9.03 7.15
N THR A 60 2.42 8.39 8.25
CA THR A 60 2.60 8.95 9.59
C THR A 60 4.08 8.85 9.98
N ARG A 61 4.62 9.91 10.60
CA ARG A 61 6.07 10.06 10.90
C ARG A 61 6.61 8.92 11.77
N ASP A 62 5.78 8.34 12.63
CA ASP A 62 6.18 7.35 13.64
C ASP A 62 6.56 5.97 13.03
N GLU A 63 6.27 5.71 11.76
CA GLU A 63 6.70 4.48 11.07
C GLU A 63 8.15 4.52 10.56
N PHE A 64 8.70 5.72 10.34
CA PHE A 64 10.01 5.88 9.67
C PHE A 64 11.09 6.48 10.58
N MET A 65 10.83 6.63 11.88
CA MET A 65 11.82 7.16 12.83
C MET A 65 12.59 6.03 13.52
N ASP A 66 13.75 5.70 12.95
CA ASP A 66 15.01 5.66 13.71
C ASP A 66 16.23 5.92 12.81
N ASP A 67 16.47 7.19 12.43
CA ASP A 67 17.80 7.61 11.96
C ASP A 67 18.12 9.09 12.22
N GLY A 68 17.65 9.68 13.31
CA GLY A 68 18.25 10.91 13.87
C GLY A 68 18.23 12.21 13.05
N GLU A 69 17.92 12.23 11.76
CA GLU A 69 17.88 13.45 10.94
C GLU A 69 16.79 13.39 9.85
N GLY A 70 15.66 14.05 10.14
CA GLY A 70 14.96 14.84 9.11
C GLY A 70 14.20 14.10 8.00
N GLY A 71 13.12 13.40 8.35
CA GLY A 71 11.86 13.30 7.59
C GLY A 71 11.91 12.84 6.12
N SER A 72 11.44 11.62 5.85
CA SER A 72 11.32 11.07 4.50
C SER A 72 9.91 11.21 3.91
N ILE A 73 9.82 11.69 2.66
CA ILE A 73 8.61 11.59 1.82
C ILE A 73 8.74 10.28 1.04
N CYS A 74 8.07 9.22 1.50
CA CYS A 74 8.04 7.94 0.80
C CYS A 74 7.07 8.02 -0.40
N ARG A 75 7.59 8.06 -1.63
CA ARG A 75 6.79 7.82 -2.85
C ARG A 75 6.89 6.33 -3.18
N MET A 76 5.77 5.62 -3.13
CA MET A 76 5.73 4.19 -3.47
C MET A 76 5.16 3.96 -4.87
N LEU A 77 6.03 3.55 -5.78
CA LEU A 77 5.75 2.85 -7.03
C LEU A 77 6.92 1.88 -7.22
N SER A 78 6.74 0.60 -6.83
CA SER A 78 7.86 -0.34 -6.70
C SER A 78 8.01 -1.22 -7.93
N GLU A 79 8.59 -0.64 -8.98
CA GLU A 79 9.33 -1.37 -10.02
C GLU A 79 10.81 -1.11 -9.76
N TYR A 80 11.56 -2.13 -9.35
CA TYR A 80 12.99 -1.99 -9.01
C TYR A 80 13.85 -2.26 -10.25
N GLU A 81 14.10 -1.23 -11.05
CA GLU A 81 15.19 -1.25 -12.04
C GLU A 81 16.52 -0.95 -11.34
N THR A 82 17.28 -1.99 -11.03
CA THR A 82 18.56 -1.84 -10.33
C THR A 82 19.66 -1.42 -11.30
N VAL A 83 20.41 -0.36 -10.95
CA VAL A 83 21.65 0.01 -11.63
C VAL A 83 22.81 -0.65 -10.86
N GLY A 84 23.36 -1.73 -11.42
CA GLY A 84 24.41 -2.55 -10.80
C GLY A 84 23.88 -3.84 -10.16
N ASP A 85 24.79 -4.65 -9.57
CA ASP A 85 24.44 -5.91 -8.89
C ASP A 85 23.87 -5.64 -7.48
N VAL A 86 22.72 -4.97 -7.41
CA VAL A 86 21.99 -4.82 -6.15
C VAL A 86 21.25 -6.13 -5.86
N VAL A 87 21.72 -6.85 -4.84
CA VAL A 87 21.07 -8.03 -4.29
C VAL A 87 20.10 -7.57 -3.22
N PHE A 88 18.79 -7.70 -3.45
CA PHE A 88 17.81 -7.59 -2.37
C PHE A 88 18.08 -8.71 -1.37
N ARG A 89 18.17 -8.37 -0.08
CA ARG A 89 18.27 -9.38 0.96
C ARG A 89 16.90 -10.02 1.13
N ASP A 90 16.88 -11.32 1.39
CA ASP A 90 15.63 -12.05 1.66
C ASP A 90 14.82 -11.39 2.80
N GLU A 91 15.52 -10.84 3.80
CA GLU A 91 14.93 -10.06 4.90
C GLU A 91 14.15 -8.83 4.42
N ASP A 92 14.70 -8.04 3.48
CA ASP A 92 14.04 -6.82 2.98
C ASP A 92 12.78 -7.17 2.16
N ILE A 93 12.80 -8.32 1.48
CA ILE A 93 11.65 -8.83 0.70
C ILE A 93 10.56 -9.35 1.65
N GLU A 94 10.95 -10.06 2.70
CA GLU A 94 10.03 -10.61 3.69
C GLU A 94 9.35 -9.49 4.49
N GLU A 95 10.10 -8.47 4.92
CA GLU A 95 9.55 -7.27 5.55
C GLU A 95 8.55 -6.55 4.64
N GLY A 96 8.84 -6.45 3.34
CA GLY A 96 7.92 -5.88 2.35
C GLY A 96 6.60 -6.66 2.23
N LYS A 97 6.66 -7.99 2.29
CA LYS A 97 5.47 -8.86 2.26
C LYS A 97 4.64 -8.77 3.53
N GLU A 98 5.30 -8.68 4.69
CA GLU A 98 4.61 -8.50 5.97
C GLU A 98 3.85 -7.17 5.99
N LYS A 99 4.50 -6.06 5.60
CA LYS A 99 3.85 -4.75 5.49
C LYS A 99 2.67 -4.76 4.53
N ALA A 100 2.79 -5.40 3.36
CA ALA A 100 1.67 -5.53 2.43
C ALA A 100 0.48 -6.29 3.04
N THR A 101 0.76 -7.32 3.83
CA THR A 101 -0.24 -8.12 4.54
C THR A 101 -0.92 -7.32 5.66
N GLU A 102 -0.15 -6.51 6.39
CA GLU A 102 -0.67 -5.62 7.44
C GLU A 102 -1.59 -4.53 6.90
N LEU A 103 -1.33 -4.04 5.68
CA LEU A 103 -2.24 -3.11 4.99
C LEU A 103 -3.52 -3.80 4.50
N PHE A 104 -3.46 -5.07 4.13
CA PHE A 104 -4.60 -5.81 3.60
C PHE A 104 -5.64 -6.18 4.67
N LYS A 105 -5.19 -6.68 5.83
CA LYS A 105 -6.05 -7.24 6.88
C LYS A 105 -7.14 -6.26 7.41
N PRO A 106 -6.86 -4.98 7.69
CA PRO A 106 -7.87 -4.05 8.16
C PRO A 106 -9.00 -3.82 7.15
N VAL A 107 -8.65 -3.79 5.85
CA VAL A 107 -9.61 -3.57 4.76
C VAL A 107 -10.48 -4.81 4.58
N GLU A 108 -9.89 -6.00 4.60
CA GLU A 108 -10.64 -7.26 4.57
C GLU A 108 -11.61 -7.37 5.75
N ALA A 109 -11.14 -7.10 6.97
CA ALA A 109 -11.96 -7.12 8.17
C ALA A 109 -13.14 -6.13 8.07
N PHE A 110 -12.90 -4.92 7.55
CA PHE A 110 -13.95 -3.93 7.31
C PHE A 110 -15.01 -4.44 6.33
N LEU A 111 -14.61 -5.07 5.21
CA LEU A 111 -15.54 -5.57 4.20
C LEU A 111 -16.32 -6.80 4.67
N LEU A 112 -15.76 -7.60 5.57
CA LEU A 112 -16.46 -8.71 6.21
C LEU A 112 -17.48 -8.23 7.25
N ALA A 113 -17.14 -7.17 8.00
CA ALA A 113 -18.05 -6.56 8.97
C ALA A 113 -19.19 -5.76 8.31
N ASN A 114 -18.97 -5.23 7.10
CA ASN A 114 -19.94 -4.38 6.39
C ASN A 114 -20.26 -5.00 5.03
N LEU A 115 -21.20 -5.96 5.01
CA LEU A 115 -21.51 -6.75 3.81
C LEU A 115 -22.10 -5.93 2.66
N ASP A 116 -22.75 -4.81 2.96
CA ASP A 116 -23.31 -3.84 2.02
C ASP A 116 -22.27 -2.85 1.47
N ALA A 117 -21.13 -2.69 2.15
CA ALA A 117 -20.07 -1.80 1.69
C ALA A 117 -19.44 -2.31 0.39
N TYR A 118 -19.34 -1.39 -0.59
CA TYR A 118 -18.77 -1.63 -1.92
C TYR A 118 -19.43 -2.75 -2.74
N ALA A 119 -20.67 -3.13 -2.39
CA ALA A 119 -21.48 -4.08 -3.13
C ALA A 119 -21.68 -3.69 -4.61
#